data_AF-A0A9E5H294-F1
#
_entry.id   AF-A0A9E5H294-F1
#
_cell.length_a   1.000
_cell.length_b   1.000
_cell.length_c   1.000
_cell.angle_alpha   90.00
_cell.angle_beta   90.00
_cell.angle_gamma   90.00
#
_symmetry.space_group_name_H-M   'P 1'
#
loop_
_entity.id
_entity.type
_entity.pdbx_description
1 polymer ?
#
loop_
_entity_poly.entity_id
_entity_poly.type
_entity_poly.pdbx_seq_one_letter_code
_entity_poly.pdbx_strand_id
1 'polypeptide(L)' 'MSHLHQLKSYKKHLQERYIKLLEISRDYRFEDESKSDLAAFKAMKLKEKLNQVNYLDRELSL' A
#
# COMPACT_ATOMS: atom_id res chain seq x y z
N MET A 1 24.41 2.72 -0.06
CA MET A 1 23.00 3.17 -0.16
C MET A 1 22.53 3.51 1.24
N SER A 2 22.07 4.73 1.51
CA SER A 2 21.59 5.13 2.84
C SER A 2 20.28 4.40 3.18
N HIS A 3 20.13 3.94 4.43
CA HIS A 3 18.90 3.32 4.93
C HIS A 3 17.65 4.20 4.72
N LEU A 4 17.82 5.53 4.77
CA LEU A 4 16.74 6.47 4.50
C LEU A 4 16.23 6.38 3.04
N HIS A 5 17.14 6.15 2.09
CA HIS A 5 16.77 5.97 0.69
C HIS A 5 16.01 4.64 0.50
N GLN A 6 16.45 3.58 1.18
CA GLN A 6 15.75 2.29 1.16
C GLN A 6 14.32 2.41 1.71
N LEU A 7 14.14 3.14 2.82
CA LEU A 7 12.81 3.38 3.40
C LEU A 7 11.90 4.16 2.46
N LYS A 8 12.41 5.22 1.83
CA LYS A 8 11.65 6.02 0.84
C LYS A 8 11.24 5.19 -0.38
N SER A 9 12.15 4.40 -0.93
CA SER A 9 11.84 3.52 -2.06
C SER A 9 10.82 2.45 -1.69
N TYR A 10 10.96 1.84 -0.50
CA TYR A 10 9.99 0.87 0.01
C TYR A 10 8.60 1.49 0.19
N LYS A 11 8.52 2.68 0.80
CA LYS A 11 7.28 3.46 0.93
C LYS A 11 6.60 3.70 -0.41
N LYS A 12 7.37 4.13 -1.41
CA LYS A 12 6.86 4.37 -2.78
C LYS A 12 6.26 3.09 -3.37
N HIS A 13 6.97 1.96 -3.28
CA HIS A 13 6.47 0.68 -3.79
C HIS A 13 5.19 0.20 -3.10
N LEU A 14 5.07 0.42 -1.78
CA LEU A 14 3.83 0.11 -1.06
C LEU A 14 2.67 0.98 -1.53
N GLN A 15 2.90 2.28 -1.78
CA GLN A 15 1.88 3.20 -2.29
C GLN A 15 1.41 2.81 -3.70
N GLU A 16 2.34 2.52 -4.61
CA GLU A 16 2.02 2.09 -5.98
C GLU A 16 1.16 0.81 -5.98
N ARG A 17 1.53 -0.19 -5.16
CA ARG A 17 0.75 -1.42 -5.03
C ARG A 17 -0.62 -1.19 -4.39
N TYR A 18 -0.70 -0.30 -3.40
CA TYR A 18 -1.96 0.05 -2.75
C TYR A 18 -2.95 0.67 -3.75
N ILE A 19 -2.51 1.65 -4.54
CA ILE A 19 -3.34 2.30 -5.56
C ILE A 19 -3.82 1.25 -6.59
N LYS A 20 -2.93 0.41 -7.09
CA LYS A 20 -3.28 -0.63 -8.06
C LYS A 20 -4.32 -1.62 -7.52
N LEU A 21 -4.27 -1.97 -6.23
CA LEU A 21 -5.28 -2.84 -5.63
C LEU A 21 -6.64 -2.15 -5.46
N LEU A 22 -6.66 -0.84 -5.20
CA LEU A 22 -7.91 -0.07 -5.18
C LEU A 22 -8.53 0.01 -6.57
N GLU A 23 -7.73 0.19 -7.62
CA GLU A 23 -8.17 0.14 -9.01
C GLU A 23 -8.80 -1.22 -9.33
N ILE A 24 -8.08 -2.31 -9.08
CA ILE A 24 -8.60 -3.68 -9.30
C ILE A 24 -9.90 -3.91 -8.50
N SER A 25 -9.96 -3.49 -7.24
CA SER A 25 -11.18 -3.64 -6.44
C SER A 25 -12.36 -2.89 -7.05
N ARG A 26 -12.14 -1.70 -7.61
CA ARG A 26 -13.19 -0.93 -8.28
C ARG A 26 -13.60 -1.54 -9.62
N ASP A 27 -12.63 -1.93 -10.43
CA ASP A 27 -12.84 -2.45 -11.79
C ASP A 27 -13.62 -3.77 -11.77
N TYR A 28 -13.37 -4.62 -10.77
CA TYR A 28 -14.03 -5.91 -10.65
C TYR A 28 -15.27 -5.90 -9.74
N ARG A 29 -15.68 -4.74 -9.20
CA ARG A 29 -16.76 -4.64 -8.20
C ARG A 29 -18.07 -5.30 -8.64
N PHE A 30 -18.40 -5.21 -9.93
CA PHE A 30 -19.64 -5.78 -10.50
C PHE A 30 -19.39 -6.93 -11.47
N GLU A 31 -18.13 -7.19 -11.82
CA GLU A 31 -17.73 -8.22 -12.79
C GLU A 31 -17.30 -9.53 -12.09
N ASP A 32 -16.53 -9.40 -11.01
CA ASP A 32 -16.01 -10.53 -10.22
C ASP A 32 -15.84 -10.07 -8.76
N GLU A 33 -16.90 -10.30 -7.98
CA GLU A 33 -16.96 -9.92 -6.56
C GLU A 33 -15.81 -10.53 -5.76
N SER A 34 -15.46 -11.80 -6.02
CA SER A 34 -14.38 -12.48 -5.31
C SER A 34 -13.03 -11.83 -5.56
N LYS A 35 -12.76 -11.44 -6.81
CA LYS A 35 -11.54 -10.71 -7.17
C LYS A 35 -11.53 -9.30 -6.59
N SER A 36 -12.67 -8.61 -6.62
CA SER A 36 -12.84 -7.30 -6.01
C SER A 36 -12.51 -7.34 -4.51
N ASP A 37 -13.13 -8.27 -3.77
CA ASP A 37 -12.99 -8.39 -2.33
C ASP A 37 -11.57 -8.79 -1.93
N LEU A 38 -10.96 -9.71 -2.68
CA LEU A 38 -9.56 -10.09 -2.45
C LEU A 38 -8.62 -8.89 -2.66
N ALA A 39 -8.87 -8.05 -3.67
CA ALA A 39 -8.09 -6.85 -3.91
C ALA A 39 -8.29 -5.82 -2.78
N ALA A 40 -9.52 -5.60 -2.33
CA ALA A 40 -9.84 -4.73 -1.21
C ALA A 40 -9.15 -5.19 0.09
N PHE A 41 -9.22 -6.48 0.41
CA PHE A 41 -8.55 -7.05 1.58
C PHE A 41 -7.04 -6.83 1.55
N LYS A 42 -6.40 -7.08 0.41
CA LYS A 42 -4.96 -6.83 0.24
C LYS A 42 -4.62 -5.34 0.35
N ALA A 43 -5.47 -4.45 -0.17
CA ALA A 43 -5.30 -3.00 -0.03
C ALA A 43 -5.36 -2.56 1.44
N MET A 44 -6.27 -3.13 2.23
CA MET A 44 -6.33 -2.87 3.69
C MET A 44 -5.02 -3.26 4.39
N LYS A 45 -4.46 -4.43 4.07
CA LYS A 45 -3.16 -4.86 4.63
C LYS A 45 -1.99 -3.97 4.21
N LEU A 46 -1.98 -3.48 2.97
CA LEU A 46 -0.97 -2.50 2.55
C LEU A 46 -1.14 -1.15 3.25
N LYS A 47 -2.37 -0.71 3.51
CA LYS A 47 -2.63 0.52 4.26
C LYS A 47 -2.08 0.44 5.68
N GLU A 48 -2.27 -0.69 6.37
CA GLU A 48 -1.66 -0.93 7.70
C GLU A 48 -0.12 -0.79 7.65
N LYS A 49 0.53 -1.40 6.65
CA LYS A 49 1.98 -1.29 6.46
C LYS A 49 2.43 0.12 6.14
N LEU A 50 1.69 0.85 5.31
CA LEU A 50 1.99 2.26 5.00
C LEU A 50 1.91 3.13 6.24
N ASN A 51 0.95 2.88 7.14
CA ASN A 51 0.86 3.60 8.41
C ASN A 51 2.09 3.34 9.29
N GLN A 52 2.56 2.10 9.38
CA GLN A 52 3.78 1.75 10.11
C GLN A 52 5.02 2.44 9.51
N VAL A 53 5.15 2.43 8.18
CA VAL A 53 6.26 3.10 7.49
C VAL A 53 6.20 4.61 7.70
N ASN A 54 5.02 5.23 7.64
CA ASN A 54 4.84 6.66 7.90
C ASN A 54 5.21 7.03 9.34
N TYR A 55 4.87 6.18 10.30
CA TYR A 55 5.28 6.36 11.70
C TYR A 55 6.80 6.37 11.81
N LEU A 56 7.49 5.36 11.26
CA LEU A 56 8.95 5.28 11.27
C LEU A 56 9.62 6.46 10.55
N ASP A 57 9.10 6.85 9.39
CA ASP A 57 9.59 7.98 8.60
C ASP A 57 9.49 9.30 9.40
N ARG A 58 8.44 9.47 10.20
CA ARG A 58 8.30 10.61 11.12
C ARG A 58 9.32 10.58 12.25
N GLU A 59 9.48 9.44 12.92
CA GLU A 59 10.45 9.30 14.03
C GLU A 59 11.90 9.50 13.56
N LEU A 60 12.23 9.15 12.32
CA LEU A 60 13.57 9.35 11.73
C LEU A 60 13.81 10.75 11.15
N SER A 61 12.76 11.56 11.04
CA SER A 61 12.84 12.94 10.54
C SER A 61 12.88 13.99 11.66
N LEU A 62 12.70 13.55 12.91
CA LEU A 62 12.88 14.32 14.15
C LEU A 62 14.34 14.27 14.61
#